data_AF-A0A6A5Q9X7-F1
#
_entry.id   AF-A0A6A5Q9X7-F1
#
_cell.length_a   1.000
_cell.length_b   1.000
_cell.length_c   1.000
_cell.angle_alpha   90.00
_cell.angle_beta   90.00
_cell.angle_gamma   90.00
#
_symmetry.space_group_name_H-M   'P 1'
#
loop_
_entity.id
_entity.type
_entity.pdbx_description
1 polymer ?
#
loop_
_entity_poly.entity_id
_entity_poly.type
_entity_poly.pdbx_seq_one_letter_code
_entity_poly.pdbx_strand_id
1 'polypeptide(L)'
;MTDVTLGNYLSVYTKAQNQDLAAYIEFDLPRTEQLSTRAYKKPIAPLAYEPPHSRIILQLVFSLLLLTFMASRSGEVIESEGWKDSNEGLLYGHVLVMRQEDHTYTRFALQAFANKHRRRLMLYKEKDDRALCPVTWFLAQALADRVFEGVESIDEMESKEIPPGATRDTFCYRLGKETQPVMRGVCPDGTISARSIWNYNCFSKQIKSLGQRAGYRDSPSA
;
A
#
# COMPACT_ATOMS: atom_id res chain seq x y z
N MET A 1 -31.34 -2.30 -18.99
CA MET A 1 -31.98 -0.98 -19.22
C MET A 1 -32.28 -0.41 -17.85
N THR A 2 -31.38 0.46 -17.37
CA THR A 2 -31.64 1.90 -17.04
C THR A 2 -32.39 2.03 -15.72
N ASP A 3 -31.96 2.76 -14.71
CA ASP A 3 -30.88 3.72 -14.51
C ASP A 3 -30.87 3.96 -12.99
N VAL A 4 -29.78 3.64 -12.28
CA VAL A 4 -29.67 3.98 -10.85
C VAL A 4 -28.75 5.18 -10.77
N THR A 5 -29.34 6.35 -10.97
CA THR A 5 -28.68 7.64 -10.80
C THR A 5 -28.19 7.77 -9.35
N LEU A 6 -26.89 7.63 -9.18
CA LEU A 6 -26.08 8.03 -8.03
C LEU A 6 -26.07 9.57 -7.90
N GLY A 7 -27.23 10.17 -7.67
CA GLY A 7 -27.36 11.53 -7.20
C GLY A 7 -27.76 11.50 -5.72
N ASN A 8 -27.05 12.26 -4.87
CA ASN A 8 -27.45 12.68 -3.51
C ASN A 8 -26.53 12.27 -2.33
N TYR A 9 -25.23 12.10 -2.53
CA TYR A 9 -24.26 12.21 -1.41
C TYR A 9 -23.30 13.41 -1.58
N LEU A 10 -23.81 14.51 -2.12
CA LEU A 10 -23.12 15.80 -2.08
C LEU A 10 -23.52 16.55 -0.81
N SER A 11 -22.53 16.73 0.08
CA SER A 11 -22.43 17.82 1.07
C SER A 11 -23.46 17.82 2.21
N VAL A 12 -23.20 17.02 3.26
CA VAL A 12 -23.96 17.04 4.54
C VAL A 12 -23.96 18.42 5.21
N TYR A 13 -23.02 19.30 4.85
CA TYR A 13 -22.88 20.64 5.41
C TYR A 13 -23.13 21.72 4.37
N THR A 14 -23.83 22.77 4.78
CA THR A 14 -23.98 24.01 4.00
C THR A 14 -22.63 24.73 3.88
N LYS A 15 -22.51 25.63 2.89
CA LYS A 15 -21.30 26.43 2.68
C LYS A 15 -20.90 27.23 3.93
N ALA A 16 -21.88 27.73 4.68
CA ALA A 16 -21.68 28.44 5.94
C ALA A 16 -21.12 27.50 7.02
N GLN A 17 -21.70 26.31 7.18
CA GLN A 17 -21.20 25.32 8.15
C GLN A 17 -19.77 24.85 7.83
N ASN A 18 -19.41 24.72 6.55
CA ASN A 18 -18.03 24.41 6.17
C ASN A 18 -17.06 25.56 6.49
N GLN A 19 -17.51 26.81 6.40
CA GLN A 19 -16.71 27.98 6.79
C GLN A 19 -16.55 28.06 8.32
N ASP A 20 -17.61 27.81 9.07
CA ASP A 20 -17.58 27.79 10.53
C ASP A 20 -16.69 26.65 11.06
N LEU A 21 -16.77 25.47 10.43
CA LEU A 21 -15.92 24.33 10.77
C LEU A 21 -14.44 24.64 10.46
N ALA A 22 -14.16 25.28 9.33
CA ALA A 22 -12.80 25.70 8.99
C ALA A 22 -12.25 26.72 9.99
N ALA A 23 -13.07 27.69 10.42
CA ALA A 23 -12.69 28.68 11.43
C ALA A 23 -12.43 28.03 12.80
N TYR A 24 -13.29 27.10 13.22
CA TYR A 24 -13.11 26.35 14.47
C TYR A 24 -11.82 25.52 14.46
N ILE A 25 -11.53 24.81 13.36
CA ILE A 25 -10.30 24.03 13.18
C ILE A 25 -9.06 24.95 13.18
N GLU A 26 -9.15 26.11 12.54
CA GLU A 26 -8.01 27.01 12.39
C GLU A 26 -7.68 27.79 13.67
N PHE A 27 -8.71 28.22 14.42
CA PHE A 27 -8.52 29.18 15.51
C PHE A 27 -8.79 28.60 16.90
N ASP A 28 -9.80 27.75 17.05
CA ASP A 28 -10.24 27.29 18.37
C ASP A 28 -9.56 25.98 18.77
N LEU A 29 -9.52 24.98 17.87
CA LEU A 29 -8.90 23.67 18.14
C LEU A 29 -7.45 23.77 18.69
N PRO A 30 -6.57 24.64 18.12
CA PRO A 30 -5.20 24.79 18.62
C PRO A 30 -5.12 25.37 20.03
N ARG A 31 -6.09 26.21 20.40
CA ARG A 31 -6.15 26.90 21.70
C ARG A 31 -6.71 26.01 22.78
N THR A 32 -7.76 25.24 22.48
CA THR A 32 -8.49 24.42 23.46
C THR A 32 -7.73 23.14 23.80
N GLU A 33 -7.13 22.47 22.80
CA GLU A 33 -6.48 21.16 22.97
C GLU A 33 -4.97 21.26 23.21
N GLN A 34 -4.42 22.47 23.40
CA GLN A 34 -2.98 22.73 23.54
C GLN A 34 -2.14 22.07 22.43
N LEU A 35 -2.70 21.91 21.23
CA LEU A 35 -2.00 21.45 20.03
C LEU A 35 -1.07 22.59 19.59
N SER A 36 0.08 22.73 20.24
CA SER A 36 1.10 23.75 19.99
C SER A 36 1.42 23.88 18.49
N THR A 37 1.08 25.02 17.90
CA THR A 37 1.29 25.36 16.49
C THR A 37 2.54 26.22 16.25
N ARG A 38 3.68 25.90 16.87
CA ARG A 38 4.95 26.45 16.34
C ARG A 38 5.34 25.87 14.97
N ALA A 39 4.63 24.85 14.48
CA ALA A 39 4.76 24.36 13.12
C ALA A 39 3.50 24.73 12.31
N TYR A 40 3.56 25.89 11.64
CA TYR A 40 3.03 26.14 10.31
C TYR A 40 1.58 25.67 9.94
N LYS A 41 0.69 26.62 9.57
CA LYS A 41 -0.73 26.44 9.14
C LYS A 41 -1.03 25.18 8.29
N LYS A 42 -1.46 24.08 8.87
CA LYS A 42 -1.70 22.82 8.14
C LYS A 42 -2.84 23.01 7.13
N PRO A 43 -2.67 22.71 5.83
CA PRO A 43 -3.80 22.71 4.91
C PRO A 43 -4.77 21.62 5.36
N ILE A 44 -6.03 22.01 5.59
CA ILE A 44 -7.10 21.06 5.89
C ILE A 44 -7.25 20.18 4.65
N ALA A 45 -7.20 18.87 4.82
CA ALA A 45 -7.51 17.94 3.72
C ALA A 45 -8.87 18.33 3.13
N PRO A 46 -9.02 18.44 1.79
CA PRO A 46 -10.29 18.85 1.20
C PRO A 46 -11.42 17.95 1.71
N LEU A 47 -12.50 18.58 2.18
CA LEU A 47 -13.67 17.92 2.79
C LEU A 47 -14.33 16.88 1.86
N ALA A 48 -14.07 16.97 0.55
CA ALA A 48 -14.41 15.97 -0.46
C ALA A 48 -13.12 15.32 -0.99
N TYR A 49 -12.64 14.28 -0.31
CA TYR A 49 -11.60 13.40 -0.84
C TYR A 49 -12.29 12.17 -1.41
N GLU A 50 -12.32 12.06 -2.74
CA GLU A 50 -12.65 10.79 -3.38
C GLU A 50 -11.48 9.83 -3.13
N PRO A 51 -11.71 8.72 -2.41
CA PRO A 51 -10.65 7.79 -2.13
C PRO A 51 -10.16 7.20 -3.47
N PRO A 52 -8.84 7.17 -3.72
CA PRO A 52 -8.30 6.55 -4.90
C PRO A 52 -8.69 5.07 -4.90
N HIS A 53 -8.66 4.47 -6.09
CA HIS A 53 -8.91 3.05 -6.27
C HIS A 53 -8.20 2.24 -5.16
N SER A 54 -8.91 1.33 -4.50
CA SER A 54 -8.41 0.59 -3.31
C SER A 54 -7.02 -0.02 -3.51
N ARG A 55 -6.76 -0.54 -4.71
CA ARG A 55 -5.43 -1.02 -5.12
C ARG A 55 -4.31 0.00 -4.97
N ILE A 56 -4.54 1.27 -5.28
CA ILE A 56 -3.54 2.35 -5.15
C ILE A 56 -3.21 2.54 -3.67
N ILE A 57 -4.21 2.49 -2.79
CA ILE A 57 -4.02 2.59 -1.34
C ILE A 57 -3.17 1.42 -0.84
N LEU A 58 -3.53 0.18 -1.22
CA LEU A 58 -2.78 -1.03 -0.84
C LEU A 58 -1.31 -0.95 -1.27
N GLN A 59 -1.06 -0.56 -2.53
CA GLN A 59 0.28 -0.40 -3.09
C GLN A 59 1.06 0.71 -2.38
N LEU A 60 0.41 1.84 -2.09
CA LEU A 60 1.03 2.97 -1.40
C LEU A 60 1.44 2.59 0.02
N VAL A 61 0.56 1.96 0.80
CA VAL A 61 0.90 1.55 2.17
C VAL A 61 2.02 0.51 2.15
N PHE A 62 1.90 -0.51 1.30
CA PHE A 62 2.94 -1.53 1.17
C PHE A 62 4.29 -0.92 0.77
N SER A 63 4.30 0.04 -0.17
CA SER A 63 5.52 0.71 -0.59
C SER A 63 6.19 1.50 0.53
N LEU A 64 5.42 2.20 1.37
CA LEU A 64 5.95 2.93 2.53
C LEU A 64 6.58 1.96 3.52
N LEU A 65 5.90 0.85 3.83
CA LEU A 65 6.45 -0.17 4.72
C LEU A 65 7.72 -0.80 4.15
N LEU A 66 7.78 -1.06 2.85
CA LEU A 66 9.01 -1.53 2.21
C LEU A 66 10.13 -0.50 2.32
N LEU A 67 9.87 0.78 2.07
CA LEU A 67 10.89 1.83 2.24
C LEU A 67 11.36 1.94 3.69
N THR A 68 10.46 1.82 4.67
CA THR A 68 10.76 1.88 6.10
C THR A 68 11.56 0.65 6.57
N PHE A 69 11.14 -0.56 6.24
CA PHE A 69 11.76 -1.79 6.74
C PHE A 69 12.98 -2.24 5.94
N MET A 70 13.00 -1.99 4.62
CA MET A 70 14.09 -2.48 3.76
C MET A 70 15.20 -1.47 3.56
N ALA A 71 14.98 -0.19 3.94
CA ALA A 71 15.80 0.95 3.50
C ALA A 71 16.10 0.89 1.99
N SER A 72 15.18 0.32 1.21
CA SER A 72 15.31 0.15 -0.23
C SER A 72 15.10 1.49 -0.91
N ARG A 73 15.79 1.71 -2.03
CA ARG A 73 15.46 2.85 -2.88
C ARG A 73 14.13 2.59 -3.58
N SER A 74 13.35 3.64 -3.82
CA SER A 74 12.07 3.56 -4.55
C SER A 74 12.24 2.80 -5.88
N GLY A 75 13.30 3.08 -6.64
CA GLY A 75 13.62 2.40 -7.90
C GLY A 75 13.92 0.89 -7.83
N GLU A 76 13.97 0.28 -6.64
CA GLU A 76 14.05 -1.19 -6.49
C GLU A 76 12.65 -1.85 -6.43
N VAL A 77 11.64 -1.06 -6.07
CA VAL A 77 10.26 -1.51 -5.86
C VAL A 77 9.37 -1.09 -7.02
N ILE A 78 9.57 0.14 -7.49
CA ILE A 78 8.83 0.78 -8.58
C ILE A 78 9.79 1.13 -9.72
N GLU A 79 9.23 1.52 -10.87
CA GLU A 79 10.04 1.96 -12.00
C GLU A 79 10.78 3.26 -11.66
N SER A 80 12.11 3.20 -11.80
CA SER A 80 13.02 4.31 -11.51
C SER A 80 12.94 5.41 -12.56
N GLU A 81 13.00 6.68 -12.13
CA GLU A 81 13.03 7.83 -13.04
C GLU A 81 14.27 7.83 -13.94
N GLY A 82 15.43 7.39 -13.41
CA GLY A 82 16.66 7.30 -14.18
C GLY A 82 16.66 6.21 -15.27
N TRP A 83 15.67 5.32 -15.23
CA TRP A 83 15.44 4.25 -16.20
C TRP A 83 13.99 4.26 -16.65
N LYS A 84 13.52 5.43 -17.07
CA LYS A 84 12.15 5.63 -17.55
C LYS A 84 11.83 4.69 -18.72
N ASP A 85 10.61 4.16 -18.71
CA ASP A 85 10.07 3.24 -19.72
C ASP A 85 10.77 1.86 -19.74
N SER A 86 11.57 1.55 -18.71
CA SER A 86 12.17 0.23 -18.52
C SER A 86 11.17 -0.82 -18.06
N ASN A 87 10.08 -0.40 -17.41
CA ASN A 87 9.11 -1.29 -16.78
C ASN A 87 9.76 -2.31 -15.83
N GLU A 88 10.87 -1.93 -15.19
CA GLU A 88 11.60 -2.72 -14.19
C GLU A 88 11.13 -2.38 -12.77
N GLY A 89 11.00 -3.38 -11.90
CA GLY A 89 10.56 -3.20 -10.52
C GLY A 89 10.33 -4.52 -9.80
N LEU A 90 9.57 -4.48 -8.70
CA LEU A 90 9.26 -5.67 -7.91
C LEU A 90 8.16 -6.50 -8.57
N LEU A 91 8.48 -7.74 -8.90
CA LEU A 91 7.56 -8.75 -9.45
C LEU A 91 7.19 -9.76 -8.37
N TYR A 92 6.04 -10.44 -8.51
CA TYR A 92 5.63 -11.47 -7.55
C TYR A 92 6.67 -12.60 -7.43
N GLY A 93 7.31 -13.00 -8.52
CA GLY A 93 8.37 -14.01 -8.52
C GLY A 93 9.61 -13.61 -7.70
N HIS A 94 9.76 -12.32 -7.37
CA HIS A 94 10.82 -11.83 -6.48
C HIS A 94 10.44 -11.89 -5.00
N VAL A 95 9.27 -12.42 -4.63
CA VAL A 95 8.82 -12.56 -3.25
C VAL A 95 8.44 -14.01 -3.01
N LEU A 96 9.01 -14.65 -1.99
CA LEU A 96 8.53 -15.95 -1.52
C LEU A 96 7.61 -15.74 -0.34
N VAL A 97 6.43 -16.32 -0.37
CA VAL A 97 5.50 -16.34 0.75
C VAL A 97 5.61 -17.67 1.45
N MET A 98 5.93 -17.64 2.73
CA MET A 98 6.09 -18.84 3.54
C MET A 98 5.14 -18.82 4.72
N ARG A 99 4.60 -19.99 5.05
CA ARG A 99 4.07 -20.29 6.38
C ARG A 99 5.20 -20.94 7.17
N GLN A 100 5.53 -20.40 8.32
CA GLN A 100 6.57 -20.91 9.21
C GLN A 100 5.94 -21.28 10.55
N GLU A 101 6.30 -22.45 11.06
CA GLU A 101 5.94 -22.87 12.40
C GLU A 101 7.18 -22.78 13.28
N ASP A 102 7.04 -21.99 14.33
CA ASP A 102 7.96 -21.98 15.47
C ASP A 102 7.33 -22.77 16.61
N HIS A 103 8.10 -23.16 17.62
CA HIS A 103 7.67 -24.00 18.75
C HIS A 103 6.43 -23.48 19.52
N THR A 104 6.06 -22.22 19.31
CA THR A 104 4.94 -21.54 19.98
C THR A 104 3.93 -20.88 19.04
N TYR A 105 4.24 -20.70 17.74
CA TYR A 105 3.34 -19.95 16.85
C TYR A 105 3.61 -20.22 15.37
N THR A 106 2.53 -20.33 14.59
CA THR A 106 2.59 -20.37 13.12
C THR A 106 2.38 -18.98 12.54
N ARG A 107 3.35 -18.47 11.77
CA ARG A 107 3.33 -17.14 11.16
C ARG A 107 3.54 -17.17 9.65
N PHE A 108 3.00 -16.18 8.97
CA PHE A 108 3.40 -15.88 7.60
C PHE A 108 4.67 -15.04 7.60
N ALA A 109 5.55 -15.32 6.64
CA ALA A 109 6.76 -14.56 6.38
C ALA A 109 6.91 -14.33 4.88
N LEU A 110 7.43 -13.15 4.52
CA LEU A 110 7.82 -12.83 3.16
C LEU A 110 9.33 -12.82 3.06
N GLN A 111 9.87 -13.50 2.06
CA GLN A 111 11.25 -13.33 1.65
C GLN A 111 11.29 -12.56 0.34
N ALA A 112 11.64 -11.28 0.40
CA ALA A 112 11.76 -10.43 -0.77
C ALA A 112 13.20 -10.41 -1.31
N PHE A 113 13.33 -10.42 -2.63
CA PHE A 113 14.58 -10.37 -3.38
C PHE A 113 14.63 -9.07 -4.18
N ALA A 114 15.45 -8.10 -3.75
CA ALA A 114 15.63 -6.88 -4.53
C ALA A 114 16.45 -7.16 -5.79
N ASN A 115 15.89 -6.80 -6.95
CA ASN A 115 16.30 -7.23 -8.29
C ASN A 115 17.77 -6.87 -8.65
N LYS A 116 18.30 -5.76 -8.10
CA LYS A 116 19.65 -5.26 -8.45
C LYS A 116 20.76 -5.62 -7.44
N HIS A 117 20.44 -5.99 -6.20
CA HIS A 117 21.46 -6.13 -5.15
C HIS A 117 21.45 -7.46 -4.40
N ARG A 118 20.66 -8.46 -4.82
CA ARG A 118 20.55 -9.77 -4.14
C ARG A 118 20.33 -9.66 -2.62
N ARG A 119 19.79 -8.54 -2.14
CA ARG A 119 19.42 -8.37 -0.74
C ARG A 119 18.20 -9.24 -0.52
N ARG A 120 18.37 -10.24 0.36
CA ARG A 120 17.31 -11.09 0.86
C ARG A 120 16.85 -10.49 2.18
N LEU A 121 15.60 -10.06 2.24
CA LEU A 121 15.01 -9.62 3.49
C LEU A 121 13.86 -10.55 3.88
N MET A 122 13.82 -10.87 5.17
CA MET A 122 12.72 -11.59 5.79
C MET A 122 11.82 -10.57 6.50
N LEU A 123 10.57 -10.45 6.05
CA LEU A 123 9.53 -9.68 6.71
C LEU A 123 8.57 -10.65 7.40
N TYR A 124 8.30 -10.44 8.67
CA TYR A 124 7.40 -11.30 9.44
C TYR A 124 6.03 -10.64 9.61
N LYS A 125 4.98 -11.45 9.69
CA LYS A 125 3.65 -10.96 10.06
C LYS A 125 3.72 -10.43 11.50
N GLU A 126 3.52 -9.13 11.66
CA GLU A 126 3.41 -8.50 12.98
C GLU A 126 2.04 -8.83 13.58
N LYS A 127 2.03 -9.18 14.87
CA LYS A 127 0.83 -9.66 15.57
C LYS A 127 0.00 -8.51 16.14
N ASP A 128 0.68 -7.44 16.56
CA ASP A 128 0.08 -6.40 17.41
C ASP A 128 -0.47 -5.22 16.60
N ASP A 129 0.12 -4.92 15.44
CA ASP A 129 -0.36 -3.86 14.55
C ASP A 129 -0.46 -4.33 13.09
N ARG A 130 -1.69 -4.59 12.65
CA ARG A 130 -1.96 -5.00 11.26
C ARG A 130 -1.70 -3.86 10.26
N ALA A 131 -1.82 -2.60 10.68
CA ALA A 131 -1.60 -1.46 9.80
C ALA A 131 -0.11 -1.29 9.46
N LEU A 132 0.78 -1.66 10.38
CA LEU A 132 2.23 -1.64 10.16
C LEU A 132 2.79 -2.95 9.58
N CYS A 133 1.98 -4.01 9.53
CA CYS A 133 2.43 -5.32 9.07
C CYS A 133 2.58 -5.39 7.53
N PRO A 134 3.81 -5.45 6.97
CA PRO A 134 4.01 -5.49 5.52
C PRO A 134 3.45 -6.78 4.89
N VAL A 135 3.43 -7.88 5.64
CA VAL A 135 2.90 -9.17 5.19
C VAL A 135 1.41 -9.09 4.89
N THR A 136 0.65 -8.39 5.75
CA THR A 136 -0.80 -8.22 5.56
C THR A 136 -1.11 -7.46 4.26
N TRP A 137 -0.40 -6.35 4.02
CA TRP A 137 -0.61 -5.55 2.81
C TRP A 137 -0.15 -6.26 1.54
N PHE A 138 0.90 -7.06 1.60
CA PHE A 138 1.30 -7.90 0.46
C PHE A 138 0.25 -8.97 0.17
N LEU A 139 -0.19 -9.73 1.18
CA LEU A 139 -1.17 -10.80 1.01
C LEU A 139 -2.50 -10.28 0.46
N ALA A 140 -2.96 -9.12 0.94
CA ALA A 140 -4.16 -8.46 0.42
C ALA A 140 -4.07 -8.20 -1.10
N GLN A 141 -2.92 -7.72 -1.58
CA GLN A 141 -2.69 -7.47 -3.00
C GLN A 141 -2.56 -8.76 -3.81
N ALA A 142 -1.81 -9.73 -3.28
CA ALA A 142 -1.55 -11.02 -3.91
C ALA A 142 -2.83 -11.84 -4.10
N LEU A 143 -3.69 -11.89 -3.08
CA LEU A 143 -4.99 -12.56 -3.13
C LEU A 143 -5.95 -11.84 -4.08
N ALA A 144 -5.99 -10.51 -4.05
CA ALA A 144 -6.79 -9.73 -5.00
C ALA A 144 -6.36 -9.96 -6.46
N ASP A 145 -5.08 -10.18 -6.71
CA ASP A 145 -4.54 -10.52 -8.04
C ASP A 145 -4.64 -12.02 -8.41
N ARG A 146 -5.11 -12.85 -7.47
CA ARG A 146 -5.20 -14.32 -7.57
C ARG A 146 -3.88 -14.95 -8.03
N VAL A 147 -2.79 -14.59 -7.36
CA VAL A 147 -1.45 -15.02 -7.77
C VAL A 147 -1.09 -16.42 -7.29
N PHE A 148 -1.69 -16.91 -6.21
CA PHE A 148 -1.33 -18.21 -5.62
C PHE A 148 -2.09 -19.37 -6.25
N GLU A 149 -1.41 -20.51 -6.34
CA GLU A 149 -1.98 -21.76 -6.83
C GLU A 149 -2.78 -22.48 -5.73
N GLY A 150 -4.00 -22.90 -6.07
CA GLY A 150 -4.87 -23.69 -5.18
C GLY A 150 -5.28 -22.98 -3.89
N VAL A 151 -5.24 -21.64 -3.85
CA VAL A 151 -5.63 -20.79 -2.73
C VAL A 151 -6.27 -19.51 -3.26
N GLU A 152 -7.42 -19.13 -2.69
CA GLU A 152 -8.13 -17.89 -3.02
C GLU A 152 -8.37 -16.97 -1.82
N SER A 153 -8.22 -17.47 -0.60
CA SER A 153 -8.49 -16.72 0.64
C SER A 153 -7.40 -16.87 1.69
N ILE A 154 -7.37 -15.95 2.67
CA ILE A 154 -6.46 -16.06 3.82
C ILE A 154 -6.80 -17.31 4.64
N ASP A 155 -8.09 -17.62 4.83
CA ASP A 155 -8.53 -18.78 5.60
C ASP A 155 -8.01 -20.10 4.99
N GLU A 156 -8.04 -20.21 3.66
CA GLU A 156 -7.42 -21.34 2.96
C GLU A 156 -5.90 -21.41 3.18
N MET A 157 -5.21 -20.27 3.15
CA MET A 157 -3.77 -20.23 3.46
C MET A 157 -3.48 -20.67 4.89
N GLU A 158 -4.31 -20.26 5.84
CA GLU A 158 -4.18 -20.61 7.26
C GLU A 158 -4.56 -22.06 7.53
N SER A 159 -5.44 -22.65 6.73
CA SER A 159 -5.85 -24.07 6.83
C SER A 159 -4.81 -25.06 6.31
N LYS A 160 -3.90 -24.64 5.43
CA LYS A 160 -2.86 -25.51 4.86
C LYS A 160 -1.83 -25.93 5.90
N GLU A 161 -1.89 -27.18 6.34
CA GLU A 161 -0.90 -27.74 7.26
C GLU A 161 0.51 -27.74 6.66
N ILE A 162 1.51 -27.50 7.51
CA ILE A 162 2.91 -27.64 7.12
C ILE A 162 3.20 -29.15 7.00
N PRO A 163 3.86 -29.61 5.92
CA PRO A 163 4.17 -31.02 5.74
C PRO A 163 4.91 -31.63 6.95
N PRO A 164 4.59 -32.88 7.35
CA PRO A 164 5.23 -33.52 8.50
C PRO A 164 6.76 -33.53 8.38
N GLY A 165 7.44 -33.01 9.41
CA GLY A 165 8.91 -32.91 9.43
C GLY A 165 9.49 -31.65 8.79
N ALA A 166 8.67 -30.77 8.20
CA ALA A 166 9.09 -29.45 7.76
C ALA A 166 8.76 -28.38 8.80
N THR A 167 9.58 -27.32 8.88
CA THR A 167 9.33 -26.14 9.73
C THR A 167 8.70 -24.98 8.96
N ARG A 168 8.57 -25.14 7.64
CA ARG A 168 8.01 -24.13 6.75
C ARG A 168 7.39 -24.77 5.51
N ASP A 169 6.36 -24.12 4.99
CA ASP A 169 5.78 -24.38 3.67
C ASP A 169 5.78 -23.09 2.83
N THR A 170 5.86 -23.21 1.52
CA THR A 170 5.93 -22.07 0.58
C THR A 170 4.74 -22.10 -0.36
N PHE A 171 4.10 -20.94 -0.57
CA PHE A 171 2.99 -20.83 -1.52
C PHE A 171 3.50 -20.66 -2.94
N CYS A 172 3.10 -21.57 -3.83
CA CYS A 172 3.41 -21.51 -5.26
C CYS A 172 2.57 -20.44 -5.97
N TYR A 173 3.16 -19.82 -6.98
CA TYR A 173 2.47 -18.90 -7.88
C TYR A 173 1.81 -19.66 -9.03
N ARG A 174 0.66 -19.15 -9.51
CA ARG A 174 0.06 -19.63 -10.76
C ARG A 174 0.97 -19.26 -11.93
N LEU A 175 1.01 -20.12 -12.95
CA LEU A 175 1.83 -19.94 -14.13
C LEU A 175 1.65 -18.54 -14.76
N GLY A 176 2.76 -17.80 -14.90
CA GLY A 176 2.83 -16.48 -15.50
C GLY A 176 2.62 -15.33 -14.51
N LYS A 177 2.07 -15.60 -13.32
CA LYS A 177 1.89 -14.59 -12.27
C LYS A 177 3.21 -14.16 -11.63
N GLU A 178 4.27 -14.95 -11.76
CA GLU A 178 5.60 -14.61 -11.26
C GLU A 178 6.14 -13.34 -11.93
N THR A 179 5.80 -13.13 -13.19
CA THR A 179 6.20 -11.95 -13.99
C THR A 179 5.28 -10.75 -13.79
N GLN A 180 4.17 -10.91 -13.07
CA GLN A 180 3.24 -9.83 -12.81
C GLN A 180 3.85 -8.86 -11.78
N PRO A 181 3.75 -7.53 -12.00
CA PRO A 181 4.19 -6.55 -11.03
C PRO A 181 3.41 -6.62 -9.71
N VAL A 182 4.12 -6.47 -8.59
CA VAL A 182 3.49 -6.23 -7.28
C VAL A 182 2.89 -4.82 -7.27
N MET A 183 3.72 -3.83 -7.62
CA MET A 183 3.32 -2.43 -7.77
C MET A 183 2.86 -2.17 -9.21
N ARG A 184 1.57 -2.33 -9.46
CA ARG A 184 0.94 -2.15 -10.77
C ARG A 184 0.68 -0.67 -11.07
N GLY A 185 0.93 -0.28 -12.32
CA GLY A 185 0.67 1.05 -12.83
C GLY A 185 -0.82 1.37 -12.91
N VAL A 186 -1.12 2.67 -12.88
CA VAL A 186 -2.47 3.21 -13.03
C VAL A 186 -2.57 3.83 -14.42
N CYS A 187 -3.54 3.36 -15.20
CA CYS A 187 -3.85 3.90 -16.52
C CYS A 187 -4.50 5.29 -16.39
N PRO A 188 -4.50 6.11 -17.47
CA PRO A 188 -5.12 7.44 -17.45
C PRO A 188 -6.62 7.44 -17.11
N ASP A 189 -7.31 6.33 -17.37
CA ASP A 189 -8.72 6.10 -17.03
C ASP A 189 -8.94 5.68 -15.56
N GLY A 190 -7.87 5.62 -14.76
CA GLY A 190 -7.91 5.19 -13.36
C GLY A 190 -7.89 3.66 -13.16
N THR A 191 -7.86 2.87 -14.23
CA THR A 191 -7.79 1.41 -14.14
C THR A 191 -6.38 0.94 -13.78
N ILE A 192 -6.28 -0.25 -13.18
CA ILE A 192 -4.98 -0.83 -12.81
C ILE A 192 -4.45 -1.66 -13.97
N SER A 193 -3.31 -1.26 -14.51
CA SER A 193 -2.63 -1.97 -15.60
C SER A 193 -2.18 -3.36 -15.17
N ALA A 194 -2.37 -4.37 -16.02
CA ALA A 194 -1.95 -5.74 -15.74
C ALA A 194 -0.44 -5.96 -15.84
N ARG A 195 0.26 -5.12 -16.63
CA ARG A 195 1.65 -5.35 -17.03
C ARG A 195 2.59 -4.21 -16.70
N SER A 196 2.08 -2.99 -16.62
CA SER A 196 2.95 -1.85 -16.31
C SER A 196 3.21 -1.78 -14.82
N ILE A 197 4.44 -1.44 -14.49
CA ILE A 197 4.88 -1.13 -13.13
C ILE A 197 4.48 0.30 -12.80
N TRP A 198 4.25 0.56 -11.53
CA TRP A 198 4.00 1.90 -11.04
C TRP A 198 5.24 2.77 -11.27
N ASN A 199 5.10 3.89 -11.97
CA ASN A 199 6.22 4.78 -12.25
C ASN A 199 6.49 5.78 -11.11
N TYR A 200 7.74 6.25 -11.04
CA TYR A 200 8.19 7.23 -10.06
C TYR A 200 7.33 8.50 -10.02
N ASN A 201 6.90 9.02 -11.17
CA ASN A 201 6.08 10.23 -11.23
C ASN A 201 4.72 10.05 -10.53
N CYS A 202 4.05 8.92 -10.77
CA CYS A 202 2.77 8.61 -10.15
C CYS A 202 2.95 8.34 -8.65
N PHE A 203 4.01 7.61 -8.28
CA PHE A 203 4.37 7.36 -6.89
C PHE A 203 4.65 8.66 -6.11
N SER A 204 5.50 9.53 -6.64
CA SER A 204 5.86 10.83 -6.04
C SER A 204 4.62 11.71 -5.83
N LYS A 205 3.70 11.73 -6.81
CA LYS A 205 2.41 12.44 -6.66
C LYS A 205 1.56 11.87 -5.53
N GLN A 206 1.46 10.54 -5.40
CA GLN A 206 0.68 9.92 -4.33
C GLN A 206 1.28 10.17 -2.95
N ILE A 207 2.61 10.08 -2.81
CA ILE A 207 3.29 10.40 -1.55
C ILE A 207 3.13 11.88 -1.19
N LYS A 208 3.33 12.80 -2.13
CA LYS A 208 3.13 14.24 -1.88
C LYS A 208 1.71 14.55 -1.44
N SER A 209 0.72 13.95 -2.13
CA SER A 209 -0.69 14.10 -1.76
C SER A 209 -0.99 13.52 -0.38
N LEU A 210 -0.45 12.34 -0.05
CA LEU A 210 -0.58 11.74 1.28
C LEU A 210 0.08 12.62 2.36
N GLY A 211 1.28 13.11 2.11
CA GLY A 211 2.01 14.00 3.01
C GLY A 211 1.21 15.27 3.31
N GLN A 212 0.68 15.91 2.27
CA GLN A 212 -0.20 17.08 2.42
C GLN A 212 -1.43 16.77 3.26
N ARG A 213 -2.11 15.64 3.02
CA ARG A 213 -3.28 15.21 3.82
C ARG A 213 -2.93 14.90 5.27
N ALA A 214 -1.74 14.38 5.52
CA ALA A 214 -1.22 14.15 6.87
C ALA A 214 -0.66 15.43 7.53
N GLY A 215 -0.71 16.58 6.84
CA GLY A 215 -0.27 17.86 7.36
C GLY A 215 1.24 18.13 7.24
N TYR A 216 1.97 17.32 6.50
CA TYR A 216 3.37 17.59 6.15
C TYR A 216 3.43 18.73 5.13
N ARG A 217 4.23 19.75 5.42
CA ARG A 217 4.40 20.94 4.55
C ARG A 217 5.63 20.87 3.66
N ASP A 218 6.66 20.12 4.06
CA ASP A 218 7.79 19.85 3.18
C ASP A 218 7.34 18.83 2.14
N SER A 219 7.58 19.12 0.86
CA SER A 219 7.40 18.10 -0.16
C SER A 219 8.37 16.95 0.17
N PRO A 220 7.90 15.74 0.51
CA PRO A 220 8.80 14.62 0.67
C PRO A 220 9.51 14.43 -0.67
N SER A 221 10.80 14.78 -0.71
CA SER A 221 11.69 14.44 -1.80
C SER A 221 11.91 12.92 -1.70
N ALA A 222 11.18 12.18 -2.54
CA ALA A 222 11.30 10.73 -2.67
C ALA A 222 12.52 10.32 -3.51
#